data_AF-A0AAW2K6I8-F1
#
_entry.id   AF-A0AAW2K6I8-F1
#
_cell.length_a   1.000
_cell.length_b   1.000
_cell.length_c   1.000
_cell.angle_alpha   90.00
_cell.angle_beta   90.00
_cell.angle_gamma   90.00
#
_symmetry.space_group_name_H-M   'P 1'
#
loop_
_entity.id
_entity.type
_entity.pdbx_description
1 polymer ?
#
loop_
_entity_poly.entity_id
_entity_poly.type
_entity_poly.pdbx_seq_one_letter_code
_entity_poly.pdbx_strand_id
1 'polypeptide(L)' 'MMGAPEEQTDIPFTERVMAGELPMNYRTPAIAKYDGTTDPQEHLSRFENVALLHRYTDNIKC' A
#
# COMPACT_ATOMS: atom_id res chain seq x y z
N MET A 1 -7.67 27.69 20.09
CA MET A 1 -8.33 26.56 19.40
C MET A 1 -7.25 25.94 18.52
N MET A 2 -6.66 24.82 18.94
CA MET A 2 -5.78 24.03 18.05
C MET A 2 -6.72 23.27 17.12
N GLY A 3 -6.69 23.57 15.82
CA GLY A 3 -7.38 22.76 14.83
C GLY A 3 -6.88 21.32 14.93
N ALA A 4 -7.80 20.36 14.83
CA ALA A 4 -7.41 18.97 14.62
C ALA A 4 -6.46 18.89 13.42
N PRO A 5 -5.45 17.99 13.44
CA PRO A 5 -4.68 17.74 12.24
C PRO A 5 -5.68 17.39 11.15
N GLU A 6 -5.63 18.16 10.05
CA GLU A 6 -6.48 17.91 8.89
C GLU A 6 -6.35 16.42 8.57
N GLU A 7 -7.47 15.70 8.67
CA GLU A 7 -7.52 14.28 8.32
C GLU A 7 -7.09 14.22 6.85
N GLN A 8 -5.83 13.85 6.64
CA GLN A 8 -5.18 13.83 5.35
C GLN A 8 -6.01 12.90 4.47
N THR A 9 -6.88 13.48 3.64
CA THR A 9 -7.67 12.75 2.66
C THR A 9 -6.73 12.41 1.51
N ASP A 10 -5.80 11.49 1.77
CA ASP A 10 -4.94 10.91 0.75
C ASP A 10 -5.84 10.11 -0.19
N ILE A 11 -6.20 10.74 -1.31
CA ILE A 11 -6.94 10.09 -2.40
C ILE A 11 -6.05 8.94 -2.91
N PRO A 12 -6.45 7.66 -2.76
CA PRO A 12 -5.54 6.53 -2.95
C PRO A 12 -5.08 6.33 -4.40
N PHE A 13 -5.71 7.01 -5.36
CA PHE A 13 -5.39 6.92 -6.79
C PHE A 13 -5.25 8.30 -7.43
N THR A 14 -4.31 9.11 -6.94
CA THR A 14 -3.95 10.36 -7.64
C THR A 14 -3.31 10.08 -9.00
N GLU A 15 -3.39 11.03 -9.94
CA GLU A 15 -2.70 10.93 -11.24
C GLU A 15 -1.20 10.64 -11.06
N ARG A 16 -0.58 11.19 -10.02
CA ARG A 16 0.82 10.94 -9.67
C ARG A 16 1.10 9.46 -9.35
N VAL A 17 0.21 8.82 -8.58
CA VAL A 17 0.34 7.41 -8.21
C VAL A 17 0.10 6.52 -9.44
N MET A 18 -0.92 6.84 -10.24
CA MET A 18 -1.27 6.09 -11.46
C MET A 18 -0.20 6.20 -12.55
N ALA A 19 0.52 7.32 -12.62
CA ALA A 19 1.62 7.53 -13.56
C ALA A 19 2.96 6.93 -13.10
N GLY A 20 3.04 6.40 -11.87
CA GLY A 20 4.28 5.84 -11.34
C GLY A 20 4.60 4.48 -11.96
N GLU A 21 5.80 4.34 -12.53
CA GLU A 21 6.24 3.08 -13.13
C GLU A 21 6.73 2.07 -12.10
N LEU A 22 6.51 0.78 -12.37
CA LEU A 22 7.12 -0.28 -11.57
C LEU A 22 8.65 -0.31 -11.83
N PRO A 23 9.48 -0.50 -10.79
CA PRO A 23 10.91 -0.71 -10.96
C PRO A 23 11.19 -1.88 -11.92
N MET A 24 12.23 -1.77 -12.75
CA MET A 24 12.58 -2.80 -13.74
C MET A 24 12.81 -4.19 -13.13
N ASN A 25 13.24 -4.24 -11.87
CA ASN A 25 13.51 -5.47 -11.11
C ASN A 25 12.37 -5.84 -10.14
N TYR A 26 11.17 -5.27 -10.31
CA TYR A 26 10.02 -5.59 -9.48
C TYR A 26 9.72 -7.09 -9.53
N ARG A 27 9.50 -7.67 -8.35
CA ARG A 27 9.03 -9.03 -8.18
C ARG A 27 7.80 -9.00 -7.31
N THR A 28 6.78 -9.75 -7.72
CA THR A 28 5.56 -9.91 -6.94
C THR A 28 5.93 -10.50 -5.57
N PRO A 29 5.51 -9.87 -4.46
CA PRO A 29 5.75 -10.40 -3.14
C PRO A 29 5.01 -11.73 -2.95
N ALA A 30 5.62 -12.65 -2.18
CA ALA A 30 5.04 -13.96 -1.88
C ALA A 30 3.95 -13.88 -0.80
N ILE A 31 3.01 -12.93 -0.93
CA ILE A 31 1.83 -12.82 -0.07
C ILE A 31 0.67 -13.46 -0.84
N ALA A 32 0.00 -14.44 -0.21
CA ALA A 32 -1.19 -15.03 -0.78
C ALA A 32 -2.27 -13.95 -0.97
N LYS A 33 -2.95 -13.96 -2.11
CA LYS A 33 -4.11 -13.08 -2.35
C LYS A 33 -5.14 -13.27 -1.24
N TYR A 34 -5.70 -12.17 -0.75
CA TYR A 34 -6.84 -12.23 0.16
C TYR A 34 -8.06 -12.84 -0.55
N ASP A 35 -8.55 -13.97 -0.03
CA ASP A 35 -9.68 -14.72 -0.58
C ASP A 35 -10.99 -14.49 0.20
N GLY A 36 -10.95 -13.67 1.25
CA GLY A 36 -12.10 -13.39 2.12
C GLY A 36 -12.31 -14.40 3.24
N THR A 37 -11.41 -15.38 3.41
CA THR A 37 -11.54 -16.44 4.44
C THR A 37 -10.61 -16.24 5.64
N THR A 38 -9.51 -15.50 5.47
CA THR A 38 -8.58 -15.14 6.56
C THR A 38 -8.97 -13.84 7.25
N ASP A 39 -8.34 -13.51 8.37
CA ASP A 39 -8.58 -12.22 9.02
C ASP A 39 -8.08 -11.05 8.13
N PRO A 40 -8.92 -10.04 7.85
CA PRO A 40 -8.52 -8.90 7.01
C PRO A 40 -7.39 -8.07 7.62
N GLN A 41 -7.34 -7.92 8.95
CA GLN A 41 -6.31 -7.12 9.62
C GLN A 41 -4.96 -7.83 9.59
N GLU A 42 -4.95 -9.14 9.80
CA GLU A 42 -3.76 -9.98 9.67
C GLU A 42 -3.23 -9.94 8.23
N HIS A 43 -4.12 -10.05 7.23
CA HIS A 43 -3.73 -9.94 5.83
C HIS A 43 -3.10 -8.57 5.52
N LEU A 44 -3.73 -7.47 5.97
CA LEU A 44 -3.21 -6.12 5.79
C LEU A 44 -1.86 -5.94 6.47
N SER A 45 -1.70 -6.39 7.71
CA SER A 45 -0.44 -6.29 8.45
C SER A 45 0.69 -7.06 7.75
N ARG A 46 0.41 -8.24 7.19
CA ARG A 46 1.39 -8.98 6.37
C ARG A 46 1.80 -8.18 5.13
N PHE A 47 0.85 -7.57 4.44
CA PHE A 47 1.13 -6.71 3.29
C PHE A 47 2.00 -5.50 3.68
N GLU A 48 1.64 -4.77 4.73
CA GLU A 48 2.39 -3.61 5.22
C GLU A 48 3.83 -3.95 5.59
N ASN A 49 4.04 -5.08 6.29
CA ASN A 49 5.38 -5.53 6.67
C ASN A 49 6.27 -5.81 5.45
N VAL A 50 5.72 -6.46 4.42
CA VAL A 50 6.45 -6.73 3.17
C VAL A 50 6.70 -5.43 2.40
N ALA A 51 5.70 -4.55 2.30
CA ALA A 51 5.85 -3.26 1.66
C ALA A 51 6.94 -2.41 2.33
N LEU A 52 7.04 -2.45 3.67
CA LEU A 52 8.10 -1.78 4.42
C LEU A 52 9.47 -2.41 4.15
N LEU A 53 9.58 -3.74 4.22
CA LEU A 53 10.85 -4.46 3.99
C LEU A 53 11.43 -4.18 2.60
N HIS A 54 10.56 -4.18 1.59
CA HIS A 54 10.95 -3.95 0.20
C HIS A 54 10.90 -2.48 -0.23
N ARG A 55 10.56 -1.56 0.70
CA ARG A 55 10.46 -0.11 0.46
C ARG A 55 9.56 0.22 -0.73
N TYR A 56 8.39 -0.42 -0.79
CA TYR A 56 7.41 -0.12 -1.82
C TYR A 56 6.97 1.33 -1.74
N THR A 57 7.05 2.00 -2.89
CA THR A 57 6.50 3.31 -3.13
C THR A 57 4.99 3.22 -3.34
N ASP A 58 4.27 4.33 -3.26
CA ASP A 58 2.81 4.33 -3.33
C ASP A 58 2.29 3.76 -4.65
N ASN A 59 2.99 4.01 -5.77
CA ASN A 59 2.66 3.42 -7.07
C ASN A 59 2.85 1.90 -7.16
N ILE A 60 3.54 1.27 -6.20
CA ILE A 60 3.66 -0.19 -6.09
C ILE A 60 2.56 -0.76 -5.16
N LYS A 61 2.09 0.05 -4.20
CA LYS A 61 1.06 -0.38 -3.24
C LYS A 61 -0.37 -0.28 -3.80
N CYS A 62 -0.59 0.61 -4.76
CA CYS A 62 -1.90 0.88 -5.37
C CYS A 62 -2.25 -0.07 -6.52
#